data_AF-A0A6I2XZG5-F1
#
_entry.id   AF-A0A6I2XZG5-F1
#
_cell.length_a   1.000
_cell.length_b   1.000
_cell.length_c   1.000
_cell.angle_alpha   90.00
_cell.angle_beta   90.00
_cell.angle_gamma   90.00
#
_symmetry.space_group_name_H-M   'P 1'
#
loop_
_entity.id
_entity.type
_entity.pdbx_description
1 polymer ?
#
loop_
_entity_poly.entity_id
_entity_poly.type
_entity_poly.pdbx_seq_one_letter_code
_entity_poly.pdbx_strand_id
1 'polypeptide(L)' 'MSEANPSAQAKQVHHGNTPAAWTTVVLVTLAFTIGTLAIMFGNWPVFYGAVGLLVVAGIVGKVMQMLGLGTIARR' A
#
# COMPACT_ATOMS: atom_id res chain seq x y z
N MET A 1 -44.35 5.89 -13.83
CA MET A 1 -43.14 6.17 -14.64
C MET A 1 -42.04 6.52 -13.67
N SER A 2 -41.24 5.52 -13.27
CA SER A 2 -40.08 5.70 -12.39
C SER A 2 -38.91 6.06 -13.30
N GLU A 3 -38.55 7.33 -13.33
CA GLU A 3 -37.35 7.77 -14.02
C GLU A 3 -36.16 7.13 -13.31
N ALA A 4 -35.55 6.15 -13.96
CA ALA A 4 -34.27 5.59 -13.58
C ALA A 4 -33.26 6.74 -13.59
N ASN A 5 -33.02 7.33 -12.41
CA ASN A 5 -32.12 8.44 -12.22
C ASN A 5 -30.67 7.99 -12.53
N PRO A 6 -30.07 8.42 -13.66
CA PRO A 6 -28.73 7.98 -14.08
C PRO A 6 -27.64 8.48 -13.14
N SER A 7 -27.93 9.49 -12.31
CA SER A 7 -26.95 10.12 -11.41
C SER A 7 -26.61 9.28 -10.17
N ALA A 8 -27.42 8.27 -9.83
CA ALA A 8 -27.11 7.35 -8.73
C ALA A 8 -26.05 6.29 -9.10
N GLN A 9 -25.86 6.00 -10.39
CA GLN A 9 -24.87 5.02 -10.87
C GLN A 9 -23.48 5.63 -11.13
N ALA A 10 -23.39 6.90 -11.51
CA ALA A 10 -22.11 7.54 -11.83
C ALA A 10 -21.19 7.82 -10.62
N LYS A 11 -21.70 7.70 -9.39
CA LYS A 11 -20.94 7.90 -8.15
C LYS A 11 -20.60 6.61 -7.40
N GLN A 12 -20.78 5.44 -8.03
CA GLN A 12 -20.06 4.25 -7.62
C GLN A 12 -18.71 4.28 -8.34
N VAL A 13 -17.94 5.32 -8.06
CA VAL A 13 -16.53 5.34 -8.42
C VAL A 13 -15.96 4.16 -7.66
N HIS A 14 -15.64 3.09 -8.38
CA HIS A 14 -14.70 2.07 -7.96
C HIS A 14 -13.37 2.80 -7.76
N HIS A 15 -13.30 3.59 -6.70
CA HIS A 15 -12.09 4.16 -6.18
C HIS A 15 -11.28 2.94 -5.84
N GLY A 16 -10.19 2.76 -6.57
CA GLY A 16 -9.25 1.68 -6.35
C GLY A 16 -8.69 1.79 -4.94
N ASN A 17 -9.41 1.22 -3.97
CA ASN A 17 -8.84 0.39 -2.94
C ASN A 17 -8.23 -0.82 -3.64
N THR A 18 -7.27 -0.62 -4.53
CA THR A 18 -6.49 -1.74 -5.04
C THR A 18 -5.85 -2.30 -3.78
N PRO A 19 -6.23 -3.50 -3.32
CA PRO A 19 -5.76 -4.02 -2.03
C PRO A 19 -4.23 -4.04 -1.98
N ALA A 20 -3.60 -4.18 -3.14
CA ALA A 20 -2.17 -4.07 -3.34
C ALA A 20 -1.56 -2.75 -2.80
N ALA A 21 -2.24 -1.60 -2.91
CA ALA A 21 -1.70 -0.29 -2.53
C ALA A 21 -1.65 -0.20 -1.01
N TRP A 22 -2.75 -0.61 -0.40
CA TRP A 22 -2.86 -0.70 1.03
C TRP A 22 -1.91 -1.76 1.62
N THR A 23 -1.68 -2.90 0.94
CA THR A 23 -0.69 -3.89 1.42
C THR A 23 0.72 -3.35 1.46
N THR A 24 1.12 -2.53 0.47
CA THR A 24 2.45 -1.90 0.48
C THR A 24 2.55 -0.94 1.66
N VAL A 25 1.54 -0.09 1.88
CA VAL A 25 1.51 0.86 2.99
C VAL A 25 1.57 0.13 4.33
N VAL A 26 0.74 -0.91 4.54
CA VAL A 26 0.73 -1.70 5.77
C VAL A 26 2.09 -2.35 6.03
N LEU A 27 2.72 -2.96 5.01
CA LEU A 27 4.04 -3.58 5.16
C LEU A 27 5.11 -2.56 5.55
N VAL A 28 5.14 -1.40 4.89
CA VAL A 28 6.11 -0.33 5.21
C VAL A 28 5.88 0.20 6.61
N THR A 29 4.63 0.48 6.99
CA THR A 29 4.30 0.96 8.34
C THR A 29 4.70 -0.05 9.40
N LEU A 30 4.37 -1.34 9.23
CA LEU A 30 4.73 -2.40 10.18
C LEU A 30 6.25 -2.52 10.33
N ALA A 31 6.98 -2.51 9.21
CA ALA A 31 8.43 -2.61 9.22
C ALA A 31 9.08 -1.41 9.93
N PHE A 32 8.54 -0.20 9.74
CA PHE A 32 9.01 1.00 10.43
C PHE A 32 8.71 0.98 11.93
N THR A 33 7.52 0.53 12.32
CA THR A 33 7.13 0.39 13.74
C THR A 33 8.03 -0.64 14.44
N ILE A 34 8.22 -1.82 13.85
CA ILE A 34 9.09 -2.87 14.42
C ILE A 34 10.55 -2.40 14.45
N GLY A 35 11.04 -1.73 13.40
CA GLY A 35 12.40 -1.19 13.34
C GLY A 35 12.66 -0.14 14.42
N THR A 36 11.69 0.76 14.65
CA THR A 36 11.78 1.78 15.70
C THR A 36 11.81 1.14 17.09
N LEU A 37 10.93 0.16 17.35
CA LEU A 37 10.92 -0.59 18.60
C LEU A 37 12.24 -1.36 18.81
N ALA A 38 12.79 -1.96 17.77
CA ALA A 38 14.06 -2.70 17.84
C ALA A 38 15.23 -1.80 18.30
N ILE A 39 15.31 -0.57 17.79
CA ILE A 39 16.32 0.42 18.21
C ILE A 39 16.07 0.86 19.66
N MET A 40 14.82 1.12 20.05
CA MET A 40 14.46 1.53 21.42
C MET A 40 14.86 0.48 22.47
N PHE A 41 14.77 -0.81 22.14
CA PHE A 41 15.17 -1.91 23.02
C PHE A 41 16.63 -2.36 22.84
N GLY A 42 17.41 -1.73 21.94
CA GLY A 42 18.79 -2.12 21.66
C GLY A 42 18.95 -3.54 21.08
N ASN A 43 17.88 -4.10 20.50
CA ASN A 43 17.83 -5.49 20.06
C ASN A 43 18.27 -5.59 18.59
N TRP A 44 19.58 -5.74 18.38
CA TRP A 44 20.21 -5.86 17.07
C TRP A 44 19.62 -6.98 16.17
N PRO A 45 19.33 -8.20 16.66
CA PRO A 45 18.66 -9.23 15.86
C PRO A 45 17.31 -8.79 15.28
N VAL A 46 16.46 -8.16 16.09
CA VAL A 46 15.12 -7.70 15.66
C VAL A 46 15.25 -6.55 14.67
N PHE A 47 16.27 -5.70 14.81
CA PHE A 47 16.56 -4.63 13.86
C PHE A 47 16.88 -5.18 12.46
N TYR A 48 17.74 -6.20 12.35
CA TYR A 48 18.01 -6.84 11.06
C TYR A 48 16.77 -7.49 10.45
N GLY A 49 15.90 -8.08 11.29
CA GLY A 49 14.59 -8.59 10.86
C GLY A 49 13.70 -7.49 10.28
N ALA A 50 13.65 -6.33 10.94
CA ALA A 50 12.89 -5.16 10.46
C ALA A 50 13.46 -4.56 9.17
N VAL A 51 14.79 -4.51 9.03
CA VAL A 51 15.46 -4.08 7.80
C VAL A 51 15.12 -5.02 6.65
N GLY A 52 15.16 -6.35 6.88
CA GLY A 52 14.72 -7.34 5.90
C GLY A 52 13.26 -7.14 5.49
N LEU A 53 12.38 -6.88 6.45
CA LEU A 53 10.96 -6.60 6.20
C LEU A 53 10.75 -5.31 5.39
N LEU A 54 11.53 -4.26 5.66
CA LEU A 54 11.52 -3.02 4.88
C LEU A 54 11.94 -3.25 3.42
N VAL A 55 12.94 -4.09 3.19
CA VAL A 55 13.37 -4.46 1.83
C VAL A 55 12.24 -5.20 1.09
N VAL A 56 11.58 -6.15 1.75
CA VAL A 56 10.41 -6.85 1.18
C VAL A 56 9.29 -5.86 0.87
N ALA A 57 9.01 -4.90 1.76
CA ALA A 57 8.00 -3.88 1.52
C ALA A 57 8.34 -2.98 0.31
N GLY A 58 9.61 -2.62 0.15
CA GLY A 58 10.11 -1.88 -1.02
C GLY A 58 9.96 -2.68 -2.33
N ILE A 59 10.23 -3.99 -2.30
CA ILE A 59 10.02 -4.89 -3.45
C ILE A 59 8.54 -4.93 -3.83
N VAL A 60 7.64 -5.10 -2.85
CA VAL A 60 6.19 -5.10 -3.09
C VAL A 60 5.73 -3.77 -3.69
N GLY A 61 6.22 -2.64 -3.18
CA GLY A 61 5.94 -1.32 -3.75
C GLY A 61 6.45 -1.16 -5.18
N LYS A 62 7.65 -1.66 -5.49
CA LYS A 62 8.23 -1.69 -6.85
C LYS A 62 7.41 -2.55 -7.80
N VAL A 63 7.03 -3.76 -7.37
CA VAL A 63 6.14 -4.65 -8.13
C VAL A 63 4.84 -3.93 -8.44
N MET A 64 4.29 -3.22 -7.46
CA MET A 64 3.04 -2.50 -7.64
C MET A 64 3.14 -1.29 -8.57
N GLN A 65 4.28 -0.56 -8.54
CA GLN A 65 4.59 0.47 -9.53
C GLN A 65 4.69 -0.14 -10.95
N MET A 66 5.28 -1.33 -11.09
CA MET A 66 5.38 -2.04 -12.38
C MET A 66 4.03 -2.58 -12.87
N LEU A 67 3.10 -2.92 -11.99
CA LEU A 67 1.74 -3.35 -12.33
C LEU A 67 0.85 -2.21 -12.90
N GLY A 68 1.39 -1.01 -13.13
CA GLY A 68 0.76 -0.02 -14.01
C GLY A 68 -0.23 0.95 -13.35
N LEU A 69 -0.35 0.97 -12.01
CA LEU A 69 -1.17 1.97 -11.31
C LEU A 69 -0.50 3.35 -11.17
N GLY A 70 0.76 3.48 -11.63
CA GLY A 70 1.55 4.72 -11.59
C GLY A 70 1.46 5.58 -12.85
N THR A 71 0.76 5.15 -13.89
CA THR A 71 0.62 5.94 -15.12
C THR A 71 -0.83 6.33 -15.34
N ILE A 72 -1.21 7.53 -14.88
CA ILE A 72 -2.29 8.28 -15.52
C ILE A 72 -1.82 8.53 -16.96
N ALA A 73 -2.14 7.60 -17.86
CA ALA A 73 -2.09 7.88 -19.29
C ALA A 73 -3.26 8.82 -19.58
N ARG A 74 -3.01 10.11 -19.44
CA ARG A 74 -3.90 11.18 -19.88
C ARG A 74 -4.06 11.08 -21.40
N ARG A 75 -5.19 10.55 -21.87
CA ARG A 75 -5.81 10.91 -23.15
C ARG A 75 -7.32 10.82 -23.02
#